data_AF-A0A2H3KSP9-F1
#
_entry.id   AF-A0A2H3KSP9-F1
#
_cell.length_a   1.000
_cell.length_b   1.000
_cell.length_c   1.000
_cell.angle_alpha   90.00
_cell.angle_beta   90.00
_cell.angle_gamma   90.00
#
_symmetry.space_group_name_H-M   'P 1'
#
loop_
_entity.id
_entity.type
_entity.pdbx_description
1 polymer ?
#
loop_
_entity_poly.entity_id
_entity_poly.type
_entity_poly.pdbx_seq_one_letter_code
_entity_poly.pdbx_strand_id
1 'polypeptide(L)'
;MGSEPEKDFRSAYLSADQRWEQRKETTLELYLGAAWYVERLQDWLARFPRQQLHISLYDDLKDDPVTFVRKVYAFLEVDDSFTPNVSQIYNQGAGIRSTSVNQFVRQNNRVKQWIRPWLPRPLRQKITRWLTNLNQVPLPPLDPQLRRELTMLQRNDILRLQDLIDRDLTHWLAE
;
A
#
# COMPACT_ATOMS: atom_id res chain seq x y z
N MET A 1 -0.59 4.74 11.93
CA MET A 1 0.39 4.39 10.88
C MET A 1 1.53 3.69 11.58
N GLY A 2 1.72 2.42 11.24
CA GLY A 2 2.49 1.45 12.02
C GLY A 2 3.89 1.93 12.37
N SER A 3 4.23 1.87 13.64
CA SER A 3 5.60 2.01 14.11
C SER A 3 6.29 0.68 13.86
N GLU A 4 6.71 0.42 12.63
CA GLU A 4 7.67 -0.65 12.36
C GLU A 4 9.05 -0.15 12.82
N PRO A 5 9.62 -0.67 13.93
CA PRO A 5 10.95 -0.28 14.41
C PRO A 5 12.07 -0.69 13.45
N GLU A 6 11.88 -1.77 12.69
CA GLU A 6 12.88 -2.27 11.76
C GLU A 6 12.93 -1.39 10.50
N LYS A 7 14.14 -0.94 10.16
CA LYS A 7 14.37 -0.14 8.95
C LYS A 7 14.58 -1.00 7.72
N ASP A 8 15.02 -2.23 7.94
CA ASP A 8 15.22 -3.23 6.90
C ASP A 8 14.02 -4.17 6.84
N PHE A 9 13.50 -4.40 5.63
CA PHE A 9 12.30 -5.21 5.45
C PHE A 9 12.53 -6.69 5.78
N ARG A 10 13.72 -7.25 5.53
CA ARG A 10 14.03 -8.65 5.87
C ARG A 10 13.99 -8.84 7.38
N SER A 11 14.65 -7.95 8.12
CA SER A 11 14.59 -7.93 9.59
C SER A 11 13.16 -7.76 10.11
N ALA A 12 12.39 -6.84 9.50
CA ALA A 12 11.00 -6.61 9.87
C ALA A 12 10.13 -7.87 9.70
N TYR A 13 10.30 -8.54 8.57
CA TYR A 13 9.60 -9.77 8.21
C TYR A 13 9.98 -10.94 9.13
N LEU A 14 11.27 -11.22 9.32
CA LEU A 14 11.73 -12.35 10.13
C LEU A 14 11.41 -12.18 11.63
N SER A 15 11.43 -10.94 12.12
CA SER A 15 11.10 -10.65 13.52
C SER A 15 9.60 -10.46 13.76
N ALA A 16 8.77 -10.51 12.71
CA ALA A 16 7.35 -10.24 12.82
C ALA A 16 6.67 -11.19 13.81
N ASP A 17 6.83 -12.50 13.61
CA ASP A 17 6.15 -13.52 14.41
C ASP A 17 6.51 -13.43 15.90
N GLN A 18 7.82 -13.33 16.21
CA GLN A 18 8.30 -13.21 17.60
C GLN A 18 7.79 -11.93 18.29
N ARG A 19 7.74 -10.79 17.58
CA ARG A 19 7.22 -9.53 18.13
C ARG A 19 5.70 -9.56 18.32
N TRP A 20 4.97 -10.28 17.48
CA TRP A 20 3.52 -10.36 17.54
C TRP A 20 3.02 -11.33 18.62
N GLU A 21 3.73 -12.44 18.84
CA GLU A 21 3.51 -13.32 19.99
C GLU A 21 3.62 -12.55 21.32
N GLN A 22 4.60 -11.65 21.44
CA GLN A 22 4.79 -10.82 22.63
C GLN A 22 3.68 -9.76 22.81
N ARG A 23 3.07 -9.28 21.72
CA ARG A 23 2.00 -8.28 21.77
C ARG A 23 0.60 -8.87 22.01
N LYS A 24 0.44 -10.20 21.99
CA LYS A 24 -0.85 -10.91 22.12
C LYS A 24 -1.94 -10.38 21.16
N GLU A 25 -1.54 -9.83 20.02
CA GLU A 25 -2.47 -9.45 18.97
C GLU A 25 -2.66 -10.68 18.06
N THR A 26 -3.87 -11.23 18.08
CA THR A 26 -4.22 -12.45 17.37
C THR A 26 -4.46 -12.14 15.89
N THR A 27 -3.38 -12.04 15.11
CA THR A 27 -3.28 -12.57 13.75
C THR A 27 -1.93 -12.24 13.10
N LEU A 28 -1.30 -13.24 12.47
CA LEU A 28 -0.16 -13.15 11.53
C LEU A 28 -0.45 -12.30 10.26
N GLU A 29 -1.47 -11.44 10.29
CA GLU A 29 -2.15 -10.80 9.17
C GLU A 29 -1.36 -9.67 8.49
N LEU A 30 -0.25 -9.21 9.06
CA LEU A 30 0.41 -7.98 8.57
C LEU A 30 1.44 -8.20 7.44
N TYR A 31 1.98 -9.41 7.31
CA TYR A 31 2.94 -9.75 6.25
C TYR A 31 2.36 -10.87 5.36
N LEU A 32 2.84 -12.11 5.51
CA LEU A 32 2.40 -13.22 4.68
C LEU A 32 0.95 -13.62 4.92
N GLY A 33 0.44 -13.48 6.15
CA GLY A 33 -0.96 -13.81 6.44
C GLY A 33 -1.95 -13.01 5.58
N ALA A 34 -1.63 -11.78 5.20
CA ALA A 34 -2.44 -10.99 4.26
C ALA A 34 -2.25 -11.37 2.79
N ALA A 35 -1.16 -12.05 2.46
CA ALA A 35 -0.79 -12.35 1.07
C ALA A 35 -1.41 -13.64 0.54
N TRP A 36 -2.01 -14.48 1.40
CA TRP A 36 -2.72 -15.69 1.01
C TRP A 36 -4.14 -15.34 0.53
N TYR A 37 -4.26 -14.97 -0.74
CA TYR A 37 -5.51 -14.45 -1.29
C TYR A 37 -6.53 -15.55 -1.56
N VAL A 38 -6.08 -16.75 -1.92
CA VAL A 38 -6.98 -17.82 -2.37
C VAL A 38 -7.95 -18.23 -1.28
N GLU A 39 -7.47 -18.52 -0.07
CA GLU A 39 -8.33 -18.98 1.04
C GLU A 39 -9.41 -17.93 1.36
N ARG A 40 -9.00 -16.67 1.46
CA ARG A 40 -9.91 -15.55 1.75
C ARG A 40 -10.93 -15.36 0.63
N LEU A 41 -10.50 -15.43 -0.62
CA LEU A 41 -11.39 -15.23 -1.75
C LEU A 41 -12.37 -16.40 -1.90
N GLN A 42 -11.92 -17.64 -1.66
CA GLN A 42 -12.79 -18.82 -1.63
C GLN A 42 -13.88 -18.68 -0.57
N ASP A 43 -13.54 -18.15 0.60
CA ASP A 43 -14.49 -17.83 1.65
C ASP A 43 -15.60 -16.87 1.20
N TRP A 44 -15.24 -15.82 0.45
CA TRP A 44 -16.22 -14.89 -0.12
C TRP A 44 -17.06 -15.56 -1.21
N LEU A 45 -16.43 -16.28 -2.13
CA LEU A 45 -17.11 -16.98 -3.24
C LEU A 45 -18.06 -18.09 -2.76
N ALA A 46 -17.80 -18.69 -1.60
CA ALA A 46 -18.68 -19.67 -0.99
C ALA A 46 -19.97 -19.06 -0.41
N ARG A 47 -19.95 -17.76 -0.09
CA ARG A 47 -21.05 -17.04 0.58
C ARG A 47 -21.81 -16.08 -0.33
N PHE A 48 -21.16 -15.61 -1.39
CA PHE A 48 -21.72 -14.64 -2.33
C PHE A 48 -21.59 -15.15 -3.77
N PRO A 49 -22.67 -15.05 -4.57
CA PRO A 49 -22.61 -15.24 -6.02
C PRO A 49 -21.47 -14.46 -6.66
N ARG A 50 -20.79 -15.07 -7.64
CA ARG A 50 -19.64 -14.47 -8.33
C ARG A 50 -19.92 -13.09 -8.91
N GLN A 51 -21.14 -12.85 -9.38
CA GLN A 51 -21.58 -11.59 -9.98
C GLN A 51 -21.67 -10.45 -8.97
N GLN A 52 -21.77 -10.74 -7.67
CA GLN A 52 -21.78 -9.73 -6.59
C GLN A 52 -20.37 -9.38 -6.10
N LEU A 53 -19.33 -9.95 -6.71
CA LEU A 53 -17.94 -9.72 -6.34
C LEU A 53 -17.17 -9.10 -7.51
N HIS A 54 -16.59 -7.93 -7.28
CA HIS A 54 -15.66 -7.32 -8.20
C HIS A 54 -14.23 -7.56 -7.72
N ILE A 55 -13.44 -8.25 -8.54
CA ILE A 55 -12.05 -8.57 -8.23
C ILE A 55 -11.20 -7.85 -9.27
N SER A 56 -10.35 -6.94 -8.80
CA SER A 56 -9.50 -6.11 -9.65
C SER A 56 -8.09 -6.05 -9.08
N LEU A 57 -7.10 -5.93 -9.98
CA LEU A 57 -5.70 -5.89 -9.63
C LEU A 57 -5.25 -4.43 -9.49
N TYR A 58 -4.39 -4.13 -8.52
CA TYR A 58 -3.84 -2.78 -8.36
C TYR A 58 -2.97 -2.36 -9.55
N ASP A 59 -2.34 -3.33 -10.24
CA ASP A 59 -1.60 -3.07 -11.48
C ASP A 59 -2.50 -2.48 -12.56
N ASP A 60 -3.74 -2.97 -12.70
CA ASP A 60 -4.72 -2.42 -13.66
C ASP A 60 -5.02 -0.93 -13.37
N LEU A 61 -5.09 -0.54 -12.08
CA LEU A 61 -5.30 0.85 -11.69
C LEU A 61 -4.08 1.73 -12.01
N LYS A 62 -2.87 1.18 -11.90
CA LYS A 62 -1.64 1.93 -12.22
C LYS A 62 -1.48 2.12 -13.72
N ASP A 63 -1.77 1.09 -14.50
CA ASP A 63 -1.52 1.06 -15.93
C ASP A 63 -2.59 1.82 -16.73
N ASP A 64 -3.87 1.66 -16.37
CA ASP A 64 -4.98 2.40 -16.98
C ASP A 64 -6.06 2.74 -15.94
N PRO A 65 -5.87 3.83 -15.16
CA PRO A 65 -6.81 4.20 -14.09
C PRO A 65 -8.20 4.57 -14.61
N VAL A 66 -8.32 5.10 -15.83
CA VAL A 66 -9.62 5.47 -16.40
C VAL A 66 -10.43 4.22 -16.71
N THR A 67 -9.83 3.25 -17.39
CA THR A 67 -10.48 1.97 -17.69
C THR A 67 -10.77 1.19 -16.40
N PHE A 68 -9.85 1.19 -15.44
CA PHE A 68 -10.06 0.57 -14.13
C PHE A 68 -11.32 1.11 -13.44
N VAL A 69 -11.44 2.44 -13.31
CA VAL A 69 -12.57 3.03 -12.60
C VAL A 69 -13.89 2.81 -13.35
N ARG A 70 -13.89 2.84 -14.70
CA ARG A 70 -15.09 2.50 -15.48
C ARG A 70 -15.57 1.07 -15.25
N LYS A 71 -14.67 0.11 -15.10
CA LYS A 71 -15.05 -1.28 -14.72
C LYS A 71 -15.72 -1.33 -13.35
N VAL A 72 -15.27 -0.50 -12.40
CA VAL A 72 -15.92 -0.37 -11.09
C VAL A 72 -17.31 0.26 -11.24
N TYR A 73 -17.47 1.30 -12.06
CA TYR A 73 -18.77 1.92 -12.33
C TYR A 73 -19.76 0.94 -12.95
N ALA A 74 -19.33 0.20 -13.98
CA ALA A 74 -20.14 -0.83 -14.61
C ALA A 74 -20.58 -1.92 -13.61
N PHE A 75 -19.67 -2.34 -12.72
CA PHE A 75 -20.00 -3.29 -11.66
C PHE A 75 -21.00 -2.74 -10.63
N LEU A 76 -20.90 -1.44 -10.29
CA LEU A 76 -21.81 -0.76 -9.37
C LEU A 76 -23.13 -0.34 -10.04
N GLU A 77 -23.29 -0.57 -11.34
CA GLU A 77 -24.46 -0.17 -12.14
C GLU A 77 -24.74 1.35 -12.05
N VAL A 78 -23.68 2.15 -12.02
CA VAL A 78 -23.74 3.63 -12.05
C VAL A 78 -23.26 4.18 -13.39
N ASP A 79 -23.48 5.48 -13.62
CA ASP A 79 -23.00 6.18 -14.81
C ASP A 79 -21.49 6.00 -15.02
N ASP A 80 -21.11 5.39 -16.15
CA ASP A 80 -19.73 5.11 -16.53
C ASP A 80 -19.12 6.19 -17.45
N SER A 81 -19.90 7.22 -17.78
CA SER A 81 -19.44 8.34 -18.61
C SER A 81 -18.55 9.33 -17.85
N PHE A 82 -18.71 9.39 -16.51
CA PHE A 82 -17.87 10.23 -15.67
C PHE A 82 -16.41 9.80 -15.74
N THR A 83 -15.51 10.75 -15.99
CA THR A 83 -14.07 10.51 -16.05
C THR A 83 -13.39 11.28 -14.91
N PRO A 84 -12.88 10.59 -13.87
CA PRO A 84 -12.22 11.27 -12.76
C PRO A 84 -10.88 11.88 -13.20
N ASN A 85 -10.43 12.91 -12.47
CA ASN A 85 -9.08 13.41 -12.65
C ASN A 85 -8.07 12.42 -12.04
N VAL A 86 -7.35 11.72 -12.91
CA VAL A 86 -6.34 10.71 -12.58
C VAL A 86 -4.90 11.24 -12.61
N SER A 87 -4.71 12.56 -12.77
CA SER A 87 -3.38 13.18 -12.89
C SER A 87 -2.57 13.15 -11.60
N GLN A 88 -3.20 12.83 -10.47
CA GLN A 88 -2.59 12.86 -9.14
C GLN A 88 -2.66 11.50 -8.48
N ILE A 89 -1.49 10.99 -8.10
CA ILE A 89 -1.37 9.77 -7.28
C ILE A 89 -1.44 10.18 -5.81
N TYR A 90 -2.37 9.57 -5.08
CA TYR A 90 -2.53 9.77 -3.64
C TYR A 90 -1.96 8.58 -2.88
N ASN A 91 -1.61 8.79 -1.60
CA ASN A 91 -1.12 7.74 -0.69
C ASN A 91 0.11 6.95 -1.20
N GLN A 92 0.92 7.56 -2.07
CA GLN A 92 2.18 6.95 -2.50
C GLN A 92 3.10 6.77 -1.30
N GLY A 93 3.58 5.53 -1.12
CA GLY A 93 4.60 5.22 -0.12
C GLY A 93 5.90 5.97 -0.43
N ALA A 94 6.47 6.62 0.58
CA ALA A 94 7.75 7.30 0.48
C ALA A 94 8.57 7.06 1.75
N GLY A 95 9.87 6.84 1.58
CA GLY A 95 10.83 6.89 2.66
C GLY A 95 11.08 8.32 3.13
N ILE A 96 11.75 8.47 4.28
CA ILE A 96 12.18 9.77 4.79
C ILE A 96 13.70 9.84 4.84
N ARG A 97 14.28 10.94 4.35
CA ARG A 97 15.73 11.19 4.42
C ARG A 97 16.18 11.52 5.84
N SER A 98 15.42 12.34 6.55
CA SER A 98 15.71 12.80 7.92
C SER A 98 14.51 12.62 8.83
N THR A 99 14.70 11.86 9.90
CA THR A 99 13.72 11.70 10.99
C THR A 99 13.46 13.03 11.68
N SER A 100 14.50 13.83 11.91
CA SER A 100 14.40 15.15 12.55
C SER A 100 13.58 16.14 11.72
N VAL A 101 13.77 16.19 10.40
CA VAL A 101 12.94 17.03 9.51
C VAL A 101 11.50 16.54 9.50
N ASN A 102 11.30 15.22 9.38
CA ASN A 102 9.95 14.63 9.42
C ASN A 102 9.23 14.96 10.73
N GLN A 103 9.93 14.84 11.86
CA GLN A 103 9.41 15.18 13.18
C GLN A 103 9.11 16.68 13.29
N PHE A 104 10.03 17.53 12.81
CA PHE A 104 9.83 18.98 12.78
C PHE A 104 8.55 19.33 12.02
N VAL A 105 8.32 18.69 10.87
CA VAL A 105 7.18 18.94 9.97
C VAL A 105 5.87 18.32 10.48
N ARG A 106 5.89 17.14 11.08
CA ARG A 106 4.67 16.45 11.55
C ARG A 106 4.20 16.90 12.92
N GLN A 107 5.11 17.19 13.84
CA GLN A 107 4.77 17.53 15.22
C GLN A 107 4.53 19.04 15.39
N ASN A 108 3.76 19.40 16.41
CA ASN A 108 3.58 20.78 16.82
C ASN A 108 4.72 21.15 17.78
N ASN A 109 5.69 21.93 17.30
CA ASN A 109 6.91 22.27 18.05
C ASN A 109 6.90 23.73 18.50
N ARG A 110 7.66 24.05 19.56
CA ARG A 110 7.76 25.42 20.11
C ARG A 110 8.13 26.46 19.05
N VAL A 111 9.04 26.10 18.14
CA VAL A 111 9.43 26.95 16.99
C VAL A 111 8.22 27.26 16.09
N LYS A 112 7.42 26.25 15.74
CA LYS A 112 6.21 26.43 14.93
C LYS A 112 5.18 27.30 15.63
N GLN A 113 5.03 27.13 16.94
CA GLN A 113 4.11 27.96 17.74
C GLN A 113 4.56 29.43 17.74
N TRP A 114 5.85 29.69 17.84
CA TRP A 114 6.40 31.04 17.84
C TRP A 114 6.29 31.77 16.49
N ILE A 115 6.49 31.07 15.37
CA ILE A 115 6.37 31.67 14.02
C ILE A 115 4.91 31.74 13.51
N ARG A 116 3.97 31.05 14.15
CA ARG A 116 2.56 30.98 13.70
C ARG A 116 1.88 32.36 13.59
N PRO A 117 2.07 33.32 14.52
CA PRO A 117 1.46 34.65 14.40
C PRO A 117 2.00 35.45 13.20
N TRP A 118 3.25 35.20 12.81
CA TRP A 118 3.98 35.96 11.80
C TRP A 118 3.84 35.41 10.39
N LEU A 119 3.31 34.18 10.24
CA LEU A 119 3.27 33.47 8.97
C LEU A 119 1.83 33.16 8.55
N PRO A 120 1.34 33.71 7.42
CA PRO A 120 0.01 33.41 6.90
C PRO A 120 -0.21 31.90 6.67
N ARG A 121 -1.47 31.44 6.79
CA ARG A 121 -1.85 30.04 6.52
C ARG A 121 -1.35 29.51 5.16
N PRO A 122 -1.51 30.20 4.02
CA PRO A 122 -1.06 29.66 2.72
C PRO A 122 0.46 29.47 2.66
N LEU A 123 1.23 30.40 3.22
CA LEU A 123 2.68 30.32 3.26
C LEU A 123 3.16 29.16 4.14
N ARG A 124 2.53 28.95 5.30
CA ARG A 124 2.79 27.77 6.16
C ARG A 124 2.56 26.46 5.44
N GLN A 125 1.47 26.35 4.68
CA GLN A 125 1.17 25.14 3.91
C GLN A 125 2.20 24.92 2.79
N LYS A 126 2.65 25.99 2.12
CA LYS A 126 3.68 25.91 1.08
C LYS A 126 5.03 25.45 1.66
N ILE A 127 5.46 26.02 2.78
CA ILE A 127 6.70 25.63 3.47
C ILE A 127 6.61 24.19 3.98
N THR A 128 5.46 23.81 4.57
CA THR A 128 5.24 22.44 5.04
C THR A 128 5.33 21.44 3.89
N ARG A 129 4.65 21.72 2.77
CA ARG A 129 4.74 20.89 1.56
C ARG A 129 6.16 20.81 1.01
N TRP A 130 6.86 21.93 0.92
CA TRP A 130 8.24 21.98 0.45
C TRP A 130 9.18 21.16 1.33
N LEU A 131 9.12 21.31 2.66
CA LEU A 131 9.92 20.53 3.60
C LEU A 131 9.58 19.03 3.56
N THR A 132 8.29 18.68 3.45
CA THR A 132 7.87 17.28 3.27
C THR A 132 8.48 16.71 2.00
N ASN A 133 8.34 17.40 0.86
CA ASN A 133 8.82 16.93 -0.44
C ASN A 133 10.35 16.79 -0.47
N LEU A 134 11.09 17.75 0.10
CA LEU A 134 12.55 17.65 0.20
C LEU A 134 13.03 16.49 1.06
N ASN A 135 12.21 16.05 2.00
CA ASN A 135 12.53 14.98 2.92
C ASN A 135 12.01 13.61 2.46
N GLN A 136 11.22 13.55 1.39
CA GLN A 136 10.77 12.30 0.80
C GLN A 136 11.86 11.72 -0.08
N VAL A 137 12.05 10.41 0.04
CA VAL A 137 12.91 9.61 -0.85
C VAL A 137 12.13 8.40 -1.32
N PRO A 138 12.46 7.81 -2.49
CA PRO A 138 11.91 6.53 -2.89
C PRO A 138 12.15 5.49 -1.79
N LEU A 139 11.19 4.58 -1.61
CA LEU A 139 11.43 3.40 -0.80
C LEU A 139 12.54 2.58 -1.46
N PRO A 140 13.48 2.01 -0.69
CA PRO A 140 14.47 1.10 -1.25
C PRO A 140 13.75 -0.08 -1.91
N PRO A 141 14.25 -0.59 -3.05
CA PRO A 141 13.70 -1.80 -3.64
C PRO A 141 13.87 -2.97 -2.67
N LEU A 142 12.99 -3.96 -2.78
CA LEU A 142 13.13 -5.20 -2.03
C LEU A 142 14.44 -5.90 -2.44
N ASP A 143 15.16 -6.45 -1.47
CA ASP A 143 16.34 -7.28 -1.72
C ASP A 143 16.00 -8.38 -2.76
N PRO A 144 16.74 -8.50 -3.88
CA PRO A 144 16.39 -9.45 -4.94
C PRO A 144 16.34 -10.89 -4.46
N GLN A 145 17.23 -11.27 -3.53
CA GLN A 145 17.21 -12.62 -2.96
C GLN A 145 15.94 -12.83 -2.12
N LEU A 146 15.58 -11.87 -1.26
CA LEU A 146 14.33 -11.93 -0.50
C LEU A 146 13.11 -11.97 -1.40
N ARG A 147 13.11 -11.19 -2.49
CA ARG A 147 12.03 -11.22 -3.49
C ARG A 147 11.83 -12.63 -4.04
N ARG A 148 12.91 -13.28 -4.47
CA ARG A 148 12.86 -14.67 -4.96
C ARG A 148 12.34 -15.65 -3.91
N GLU A 149 12.81 -15.53 -2.67
CA GLU A 149 12.38 -16.38 -1.54
C GLU A 149 10.86 -16.25 -1.30
N LEU A 150 10.35 -15.02 -1.24
CA LEU A 150 8.92 -14.74 -1.03
C LEU A 150 8.06 -15.17 -2.23
N THR A 151 8.50 -14.89 -3.46
CA THR A 151 7.81 -15.32 -4.68
C THR A 151 7.72 -16.84 -4.76
N MET A 152 8.79 -17.56 -4.43
CA MET A 152 8.78 -19.03 -4.40
C MET A 152 7.83 -19.58 -3.33
N LEU A 153 7.82 -18.95 -2.15
CA LEU A 153 6.90 -19.31 -1.06
C LEU A 153 5.43 -19.13 -1.47
N GLN A 154 5.12 -18.07 -2.22
CA GLN A 154 3.76 -17.71 -2.64
C GLN A 154 3.34 -18.31 -3.98
N ARG A 155 4.26 -18.94 -4.72
CA ARG A 155 4.05 -19.40 -6.10
C ARG A 155 2.77 -20.21 -6.28
N ASN A 156 2.52 -21.16 -5.39
CA ASN A 156 1.33 -22.02 -5.47
C ASN A 156 0.03 -21.23 -5.23
N ASP A 157 0.04 -20.25 -4.34
CA ASP A 157 -1.12 -19.39 -4.10
C ASP A 157 -1.37 -18.46 -5.30
N ILE A 158 -0.31 -17.89 -5.89
CA ILE A 158 -0.40 -17.04 -7.08
C ILE A 158 -1.01 -17.82 -8.27
N LEU A 159 -0.55 -19.04 -8.52
CA LEU A 159 -1.09 -19.87 -9.60
C LEU A 159 -2.58 -20.22 -9.37
N ARG A 160 -2.92 -20.64 -8.15
CA ARG A 160 -4.32 -20.91 -7.78
C ARG A 160 -5.19 -19.65 -7.86
N LEU A 161 -4.65 -18.49 -7.50
CA LEU A 161 -5.36 -17.22 -7.59
C LEU A 161 -5.63 -16.86 -9.05
N GLN A 162 -4.62 -17.00 -9.92
CA GLN A 162 -4.75 -16.79 -11.36
C GLN A 162 -5.92 -17.59 -11.95
N ASP A 163 -5.99 -18.89 -11.62
CA ASP A 163 -7.09 -19.75 -12.08
C ASP A 163 -8.44 -19.34 -11.45
N LEU A 164 -8.44 -18.96 -10.17
CA LEU A 164 -9.64 -18.58 -9.42
C LEU A 164 -10.28 -17.28 -9.95
N ILE A 165 -9.48 -16.33 -10.40
CA ILE A 165 -9.95 -15.03 -10.89
C ILE A 165 -9.98 -14.92 -12.41
N ASP A 166 -9.52 -15.96 -13.12
CA ASP A 166 -9.38 -16.02 -14.57
C ASP A 166 -8.55 -14.84 -15.13
N ARG A 167 -7.35 -14.64 -14.56
CA ARG A 167 -6.41 -13.57 -14.98
C ARG A 167 -5.00 -14.12 -15.00
N ASP A 168 -4.23 -13.73 -16.02
CA ASP A 168 -2.80 -14.00 -16.07
C ASP A 168 -2.07 -13.20 -14.98
N LEU A 169 -1.43 -13.92 -14.05
CA LEU A 169 -0.57 -13.39 -12.99
C LEU A 169 0.88 -13.87 -13.15
N THR A 170 1.26 -14.42 -14.31
CA THR A 170 2.61 -14.95 -14.53
C THR A 170 3.68 -13.88 -14.38
N HIS A 171 3.37 -12.61 -14.66
CA HIS A 171 4.27 -11.48 -14.43
C HIS A 171 4.60 -11.26 -12.95
N TRP A 172 3.76 -11.71 -12.01
CA TRP A 172 4.07 -11.68 -10.58
C TRP A 172 5.13 -12.71 -10.19
N LEU A 173 5.31 -13.76 -11.00
CA LEU A 173 6.32 -14.79 -10.81
C LEU A 173 7.67 -14.44 -11.46
N ALA A 174 7.73 -13.35 -12.24
CA ALA A 174 8.94 -12.92 -12.92
C ALA A 174 9.94 -12.28 -11.95
N GLU A 175 11.23 -12.63 -12.08
CA GLU A 175 12.36 -12.13 -11.27
C GLU A 175 12.86 -10.74 -11.66
#